data_AF-A0A7Y8ID02-F1
#
_entry.id   AF-A0A7Y8ID02-F1
#
_cell.length_a   1.000
_cell.length_b   1.000
_cell.length_c   1.000
_cell.angle_alpha   90.00
_cell.angle_beta   90.00
_cell.angle_gamma   90.00
#
_symmetry.space_group_name_H-M   'P 1'
#
loop_
_entity.id
_entity.type
_entity.pdbx_description
1 polymer ?
#
loop_
_entity_poly.entity_id
_entity_poly.type
_entity_poly.pdbx_seq_one_letter_code
_entity_poly.pdbx_strand_id
1 'polypeptide(L)' 'MPELSFLGCGSHKIYKNREGKRVTVPYHSGKVLHPKVLASILRDADLTVEKLKELLK' A
#
# COMPACT_ATOMS: atom_id res chain seq x y z
N MET A 1 -9.12 10.17 -8.26
CA MET A 1 -8.73 8.87 -7.67
C MET A 1 -10.00 8.19 -7.17
N PRO A 2 -10.42 7.04 -7.68
CA PRO A 2 -11.72 6.47 -7.38
C PRO A 2 -11.65 5.50 -6.21
N GLU A 3 -12.30 5.91 -5.13
CA GLU A 3 -12.94 5.13 -4.06
C GLU A 3 -12.25 3.81 -3.64
N LEU A 4 -11.28 3.96 -2.73
CA LEU A 4 -10.70 2.88 -1.94
C LEU A 4 -11.76 2.36 -0.96
N SER A 5 -12.32 1.18 -1.23
CA SER A 5 -13.24 0.50 -0.30
C SER A 5 -12.43 -0.17 0.82
N PHE A 6 -12.61 0.31 2.05
CA PHE A 6 -11.94 -0.18 3.26
C PHE A 6 -12.56 -1.50 3.73
N LEU A 7 -11.76 -2.57 3.76
CA LEU A 7 -12.12 -3.87 4.32
C LEU A 7 -11.03 -4.28 5.32
N GLY A 8 -11.08 -3.78 6.57
CA GLY A 8 -10.13 -4.25 7.59
C GLY A 8 -10.31 -3.63 8.98
N CYS A 9 -10.99 -4.32 9.89
CA CYS A 9 -10.97 -4.00 11.32
C CYS A 9 -9.66 -4.53 11.94
N GLY A 10 -8.55 -3.76 11.92
CA GLY A 10 -7.29 -4.19 12.55
C GLY A 10 -6.01 -3.47 12.11
N SER A 11 -4.86 -4.10 12.43
CA SER A 11 -3.48 -3.63 12.21
C SER A 11 -3.02 -3.61 10.75
N HIS A 12 -3.93 -3.84 9.80
CA HIS A 12 -3.64 -3.93 8.37
C HIS A 12 -4.75 -3.24 7.58
N LYS A 13 -4.36 -2.51 6.55
CA LYS A 13 -5.25 -1.88 5.58
C LYS A 13 -5.14 -2.63 4.27
N ILE A 14 -6.29 -2.99 3.68
CA ILE A 14 -6.34 -3.62 2.37
C ILE A 14 -6.90 -2.61 1.39
N TYR A 15 -6.19 -2.44 0.28
CA TYR A 15 -6.54 -1.54 -0.80
C TYR A 15 -6.80 -2.36 -2.07
N LYS A 16 -7.76 -1.93 -2.87
CA LYS A 16 -8.11 -2.56 -4.15
C LYS A 16 -8.18 -1.50 -5.24
N ASN A 17 -7.53 -1.72 -6.37
CA ASN A 17 -7.64 -0.83 -7.53
C ASN A 17 -8.82 -1.23 -8.44
N ARG A 18 -9.11 -0.41 -9.45
CA ARG A 18 -10.20 -0.66 -10.43
C ARG A 18 -10.01 -1.94 -11.25
N GLU A 19 -8.77 -2.35 -11.47
CA GLU A 19 -8.42 -3.58 -12.20
C GLU A 19 -8.53 -4.83 -11.31
N GLY A 20 -8.83 -4.66 -10.02
CA GLY A 20 -9.00 -5.76 -9.07
C GLY A 20 -7.73 -6.18 -8.34
N LYS A 21 -6.57 -5.56 -8.61
CA LYS A 21 -5.34 -5.77 -7.84
C LYS A 21 -5.56 -5.34 -6.40
N ARG A 22 -5.07 -6.16 -5.46
CA ARG A 22 -5.21 -5.94 -4.01
C ARG A 22 -3.83 -5.81 -3.38
N VAL A 23 -3.70 -4.89 -2.44
CA VAL A 23 -2.48 -4.66 -1.68
C VAL A 23 -2.82 -4.57 -0.20
N THR A 24 -2.07 -5.28 0.64
CA THR A 24 -2.21 -5.21 2.09
C THR A 24 -1.04 -4.43 2.68
N VAL A 25 -1.36 -3.36 3.41
CA VAL A 25 -0.39 -2.47 4.05
C VAL A 25 -0.56 -2.59 5.57
N PRO A 26 0.47 -3.02 6.32
CA PRO A 26 0.41 -2.99 7.78
C PRO A 26 0.30 -1.54 8.26
N TYR A 27 -0.64 -1.31 9.17
CA TYR A 27 -0.96 -0.01 9.74
C TYR A 27 -1.03 -0.12 11.26
N HIS A 28 0.10 0.20 11.89
CA HIS A 28 0.23 0.38 13.32
C HIS A 28 0.86 1.76 13.57
N SER A 29 0.24 2.57 14.44
CA SER A 29 0.73 3.93 14.71
C SER A 29 2.18 3.93 15.19
N GLY A 30 3.00 4.81 14.60
CA GLY A 30 4.31 5.17 15.12
C GLY A 30 5.50 4.29 14.71
N LYS A 31 5.37 3.38 13.73
CA LYS A 31 6.50 2.57 13.26
C LYS A 31 6.83 2.77 11.80
N VAL A 32 8.12 2.86 11.51
CA VAL A 32 8.68 2.84 10.15
C VAL A 32 8.51 1.44 9.56
N LEU A 33 8.06 1.35 8.31
CA LEU A 33 7.98 0.09 7.58
C LEU A 33 9.39 -0.43 7.31
N HIS A 34 9.61 -1.71 7.60
CA HIS A 34 10.87 -2.36 7.24
C HIS A 34 11.05 -2.36 5.70
N PRO A 35 12.26 -2.13 5.16
CA PRO A 35 12.48 -2.03 3.72
C PRO A 35 11.95 -3.24 2.92
N LYS A 36 12.04 -4.44 3.49
CA LYS A 36 11.50 -5.67 2.89
C LYS A 36 9.98 -5.64 2.74
N VAL A 37 9.28 -5.06 3.71
CA VAL A 37 7.82 -4.93 3.68
C VAL A 37 7.42 -3.88 2.64
N LEU A 38 8.12 -2.74 2.62
CA LEU A 38 7.90 -1.71 1.61
C LEU A 38 8.14 -2.25 0.19
N ALA A 39 9.21 -3.01 -0.03
CA ALA A 39 9.49 -3.64 -1.31
C ALA A 39 8.40 -4.63 -1.75
N SER A 40 7.84 -5.40 -0.81
CA SER A 40 6.71 -6.29 -1.09
C SER A 40 5.47 -5.51 -1.51
N ILE A 41 5.12 -4.46 -0.77
CA ILE A 41 3.97 -3.59 -1.06
C ILE A 41 4.11 -2.96 -2.46
N LEU A 42 5.30 -2.48 -2.81
CA LEU A 42 5.56 -1.89 -4.12
C LEU A 42 5.43 -2.93 -5.24
N ARG A 43 5.89 -4.16 -5.02
CA ARG A 43 5.72 -5.26 -5.98
C ARG A 43 4.25 -5.61 -6.17
N ASP A 44 3.49 -5.75 -5.09
CA ASP A 44 2.05 -6.08 -5.14
C ASP A 44 1.24 -4.94 -5.79
N ALA A 45 1.68 -3.70 -5.58
CA ALA A 45 1.11 -2.51 -6.20
C ALA A 45 1.58 -2.26 -7.64
N ASP A 46 2.53 -3.06 -8.16
CA ASP A 46 3.15 -2.88 -9.47
C ASP A 46 3.76 -1.47 -9.65
N LEU A 47 4.42 -0.98 -8.59
CA LEU A 47 5.02 0.36 -8.51
C LEU A 47 6.53 0.28 -8.40
N THR A 48 7.21 1.22 -9.07
CA THR A 48 8.64 1.45 -8.88
C THR A 48 8.89 2.43 -7.74
N VAL A 49 10.10 2.40 -7.17
CA VAL A 49 10.54 3.36 -6.14
C VAL A 49 10.51 4.79 -6.67
N GLU A 50 10.87 5.00 -7.94
CA GLU A 50 10.80 6.31 -8.59
C GLU A 50 9.37 6.81 -8.66
N LYS A 51 8.44 5.93 -9.09
CA LYS A 51 7.02 6.30 -9.16
C LYS A 51 6.45 6.62 -7.79
N LEU A 52 6.86 5.88 -6.74
CA LEU A 52 6.50 6.19 -5.37
C LEU A 52 6.98 7.60 -4.96
N LYS A 53 8.24 7.96 -5.27
CA LYS A 53 8.79 9.29 -4.96
C LYS A 53 8.05 10.41 -5.66
N GLU A 54 7.59 10.19 -6.89
CA GLU A 54 6.74 11.16 -7.59
C GLU A 54 5.39 11.37 -6.91
N LEU A 55 4.77 10.30 -6.40
CA LEU A 55 3.47 10.33 -5.73
C LEU A 55 3.51 10.91 -4.31
N LEU A 56 4.70 11.04 -3.70
CA LEU A 56 4.90 11.62 -2.37
C LEU A 56 5.20 13.14 -2.40
N LYS A 57 5.35 13.73 -3.59
CA LYS A 57 5.42 15.18 -3.77
C LYS A 57 4.03 15.80 -3.69
#